data_AF-A0A2D5J9U9-F1
#
_entry.id   AF-A0A2D5J9U9-F1
#
_cell.length_a   1.000
_cell.length_b   1.000
_cell.length_c   1.000
_cell.angle_alpha   90.00
_cell.angle_beta   90.00
_cell.angle_gamma   90.00
#
_symmetry.space_group_name_H-M   'P 1'
#
loop_
_entity.id
_entity.type
_entity.pdbx_description
1 polymer ?
#
loop_
_entity_poly.entity_id
_entity_poly.type
_entity_poly.pdbx_seq_one_letter_code
_entity_poly.pdbx_strand_id
1 'polypeptide(L)'
;MLLISSLFSLIIGSVLGLTQFRIKRLYAYSTISHVGFILLALSVNSVESIQAYIFYIISYSVSNLNAFVILVTIGFSLYLYVYKDEKHNDDLIDQNNSPVQLISQLKGYFYVNPYLALSLTITLFSFAGVPPLIGFFAKQMVLSAALSNGYIFMVLIAILTSVTSAVYYLSIIKNMFFYNDQYMINPSVEKLNLIGNIQKNQNSEKVNFKAENIVLSSSLSITISILTLILLTFMFIPNELFTLANIGTIILFKS
;
A
#
# COMPACT_ATOMS: atom_id res chain seq x y z
N MET A 1 -17.53 23.42 8.93
CA MET A 1 -16.70 22.54 9.81
C MET A 1 -15.96 21.47 9.01
N LEU A 2 -16.65 20.68 8.18
CA LEU A 2 -16.00 19.65 7.35
C LEU A 2 -14.90 20.19 6.43
N LEU A 3 -15.13 21.33 5.78
CA LEU A 3 -14.15 21.95 4.87
C LEU A 3 -12.87 22.43 5.56
N ILE A 4 -12.98 22.86 6.81
CA ILE A 4 -11.83 23.27 7.63
C ILE A 4 -11.05 22.03 8.07
N SER A 5 -11.77 20.98 8.49
CA SER A 5 -11.18 19.69 8.83
C SER A 5 -10.43 19.07 7.65
N SER A 6 -11.02 19.08 6.45
CA SER A 6 -10.36 18.56 5.24
C SER A 6 -9.08 19.31 4.92
N LEU A 7 -9.08 20.65 5.02
CA LEU A 7 -7.89 21.47 4.83
C LEU A 7 -6.77 21.08 5.78
N PHE A 8 -7.06 21.00 7.09
CA PHE A 8 -6.05 20.61 8.07
C PHE A 8 -5.58 19.17 7.85
N SER A 9 -6.48 18.24 7.54
CA SER A 9 -6.15 16.83 7.28
C SER A 9 -5.21 16.68 6.07
N LEU A 10 -5.46 17.42 4.98
CA LEU A 10 -4.61 17.41 3.79
C LEU A 10 -3.21 17.95 4.08
N ILE A 11 -3.11 19.09 4.78
CA ILE A 11 -1.83 19.75 5.09
C ILE A 11 -1.04 18.90 6.08
N ILE A 12 -1.65 18.52 7.20
CA ILE A 12 -0.98 17.76 8.27
C ILE A 12 -0.54 16.39 7.76
N GLY A 13 -1.40 15.67 7.04
CA GLY A 13 -1.07 14.35 6.51
C GLY A 13 0.08 14.38 5.52
N SER A 14 0.08 15.34 4.59
CA SER A 14 1.12 15.42 3.56
C SER A 14 2.47 15.93 4.09
N VAL A 15 2.47 16.98 4.93
CA VAL A 15 3.70 17.57 5.47
C VAL A 15 4.35 16.68 6.51
N LEU A 16 3.57 16.13 7.46
CA LEU A 16 4.13 15.25 8.49
C LEU A 16 4.50 13.87 7.93
N GLY A 17 3.85 13.43 6.85
CA GLY A 17 4.21 12.19 6.15
C GLY A 17 5.64 12.23 5.59
N LEU A 18 6.07 13.38 5.04
CA LEU A 18 7.42 13.56 4.46
C LEU A 18 8.55 13.37 5.47
N THR A 19 8.32 13.66 6.75
CA THR A 19 9.37 13.62 7.78
C THR A 19 9.46 12.26 8.49
N GLN A 20 8.59 11.31 8.17
CA GLN A 20 8.57 10.01 8.85
C GLN A 20 9.59 9.02 8.31
N PHE A 21 10.39 8.46 9.21
CA PHE A 21 11.29 7.33 8.93
C PHE A 21 10.67 5.96 9.20
N ARG A 22 9.63 5.91 10.06
CA ARG A 22 8.93 4.66 10.40
C ARG A 22 7.78 4.39 9.43
N ILE A 23 7.75 3.20 8.83
CA ILE A 23 6.78 2.85 7.78
C ILE A 23 5.33 2.91 8.27
N LYS A 24 5.05 2.40 9.48
CA LYS A 24 3.71 2.39 10.08
C LYS A 24 3.19 3.81 10.36
N ARG A 25 4.06 4.71 10.83
CA ARG A 25 3.70 6.12 11.04
C ARG A 25 3.47 6.84 9.73
N LEU A 26 4.31 6.57 8.72
CA LEU A 26 4.11 7.11 7.38
C LEU A 26 2.75 6.70 6.80
N TYR A 27 2.35 5.42 6.94
CA TYR A 27 1.04 4.95 6.50
C TYR A 27 -0.11 5.62 7.28
N ALA A 28 0.06 5.87 8.58
CA ALA A 28 -0.93 6.62 9.36
C ALA A 28 -1.08 8.09 8.88
N TYR A 29 0.00 8.78 8.53
CA TYR A 29 -0.12 10.13 7.97
C TYR A 29 -0.68 10.13 6.54
N SER A 30 -0.36 9.11 5.76
CA SER A 30 -1.00 8.83 4.48
C SER A 30 -2.51 8.69 4.63
N THR A 31 -2.99 7.91 5.61
CA THR A 31 -4.44 7.75 5.85
C THR A 31 -5.10 9.08 6.21
N ILE A 32 -4.44 9.91 7.02
CA ILE A 32 -4.91 11.27 7.35
C ILE A 32 -5.03 12.14 6.09
N SER A 33 -4.06 12.08 5.17
CA SER A 33 -4.15 12.79 3.89
C SER A 33 -5.30 12.27 3.02
N HIS A 34 -5.46 10.95 2.89
CA HIS A 34 -6.55 10.34 2.12
C HIS A 34 -7.93 10.66 2.71
N VAL A 35 -8.07 10.68 4.05
CA VAL A 35 -9.29 11.14 4.73
C VAL A 35 -9.58 12.61 4.42
N GLY A 36 -8.55 13.45 4.24
CA GLY A 36 -8.70 14.83 3.80
C GLY A 36 -9.42 14.95 2.45
N PHE A 37 -9.09 14.11 1.46
CA PHE A 37 -9.80 14.05 0.18
C PHE A 37 -11.24 13.56 0.34
N ILE A 38 -11.46 12.54 1.17
CA ILE A 38 -12.81 12.00 1.44
C ILE A 38 -13.70 13.09 2.07
N LEU A 39 -13.17 13.84 3.05
CA LEU A 39 -13.88 14.94 3.70
C LEU A 39 -14.13 16.10 2.75
N LEU A 40 -13.21 16.38 1.81
CA LEU A 40 -13.42 17.38 0.76
C LEU A 40 -14.63 16.99 -0.09
N ALA A 41 -14.68 15.75 -0.57
CA ALA A 41 -15.80 15.25 -1.37
C ALA A 41 -17.14 15.36 -0.62
N LEU A 42 -17.16 15.01 0.67
CA LEU A 42 -18.38 15.12 1.46
C LEU A 42 -18.82 16.59 1.67
N SER A 43 -17.88 17.53 1.74
CA SER A 43 -18.18 18.94 2.05
C SER A 43 -18.89 19.72 0.94
N VAL A 44 -18.77 19.27 -0.31
CA VAL A 44 -19.28 19.95 -1.50
C VAL A 44 -20.78 19.68 -1.71
N ASN A 45 -21.29 18.55 -1.20
CA ASN A 45 -22.71 18.18 -1.22
C ASN A 45 -23.41 18.27 -2.59
N SER A 46 -22.74 17.81 -3.65
CA SER A 46 -23.31 17.64 -5.00
C SER A 46 -23.41 16.15 -5.36
N VAL A 47 -24.22 15.82 -6.38
CA VAL A 47 -24.40 14.44 -6.84
C VAL A 47 -23.07 13.86 -7.32
N GLU A 48 -22.30 14.65 -8.07
CA GLU A 48 -20.98 14.27 -8.55
C GLU A 48 -20.00 14.06 -7.38
N SER A 49 -20.13 14.85 -6.32
CA SER A 49 -19.23 14.75 -5.17
C SER A 49 -19.50 13.52 -4.31
N ILE A 50 -20.77 13.12 -4.16
CA ILE A 50 -21.13 11.87 -3.47
C ILE A 50 -20.67 10.66 -4.29
N GLN A 51 -20.70 10.75 -5.63
CA GLN A 51 -20.12 9.71 -6.49
C GLN A 51 -18.62 9.57 -6.27
N ALA A 52 -17.92 10.70 -6.27
CA ALA A 52 -16.50 10.75 -6.01
C ALA A 52 -16.16 10.20 -4.62
N TYR A 53 -16.95 10.54 -3.59
CA TYR A 53 -16.80 10.04 -2.22
C TYR A 53 -16.91 8.50 -2.14
N ILE A 54 -17.95 7.90 -2.73
CA ILE A 54 -18.15 6.44 -2.72
C ILE A 54 -16.99 5.75 -3.44
N PHE A 55 -16.64 6.25 -4.63
CA PHE A 55 -15.54 5.70 -5.42
C PHE A 55 -14.21 5.79 -4.67
N TYR A 56 -13.96 6.91 -4.00
CA TYR A 56 -12.73 7.11 -3.22
C TYR A 56 -12.64 6.15 -2.03
N ILE A 57 -13.72 5.96 -1.27
CA ILE A 57 -13.70 5.04 -0.11
C ILE A 57 -13.46 3.59 -0.56
N ILE A 58 -14.11 3.13 -1.62
CA ILE A 58 -13.96 1.76 -2.11
C ILE A 58 -12.52 1.54 -2.59
N SER A 59 -12.02 2.41 -3.46
CA SER A 59 -10.67 2.30 -4.02
C SER A 59 -9.57 2.41 -2.95
N TYR A 60 -9.74 3.33 -2.00
CA TYR A 60 -8.81 3.50 -0.89
C TYR A 60 -8.83 2.31 0.07
N SER A 61 -10.00 1.76 0.40
CA SER A 61 -10.12 0.61 1.30
C SER A 61 -9.42 -0.62 0.73
N VAL A 62 -9.60 -0.90 -0.57
CA VAL A 62 -8.92 -1.99 -1.26
C VAL A 62 -7.40 -1.77 -1.29
N SER A 63 -6.95 -0.56 -1.64
CA SER A 63 -5.52 -0.22 -1.68
C SER A 63 -4.86 -0.33 -0.29
N ASN A 64 -5.55 0.16 0.75
CA ASN A 64 -5.09 0.13 2.14
C ASN A 64 -5.01 -1.29 2.69
N LEU A 65 -6.03 -2.11 2.47
CA LEU A 65 -6.00 -3.52 2.83
C LEU A 65 -4.80 -4.22 2.19
N ASN A 66 -4.59 -4.01 0.89
CA ASN A 66 -3.49 -4.64 0.16
C ASN A 66 -2.12 -4.21 0.72
N ALA A 67 -1.92 -2.91 0.94
CA ALA A 67 -0.67 -2.38 1.48
C ALA A 67 -0.32 -2.96 2.86
N PHE A 68 -1.29 -3.15 3.74
CA PHE A 68 -1.07 -3.77 5.06
C PHE A 68 -0.80 -5.28 4.98
N VAL A 69 -1.53 -6.02 4.15
CA VAL A 69 -1.28 -7.47 3.95
C VAL A 69 0.13 -7.70 3.39
N ILE A 70 0.54 -6.88 2.43
CA ILE A 70 1.90 -6.94 1.87
C ILE A 70 2.93 -6.60 2.95
N LEU A 71 2.73 -5.54 3.74
CA LEU A 71 3.67 -5.15 4.81
C LEU A 71 3.87 -6.26 5.84
N VAL A 72 2.78 -6.93 6.25
CA VAL A 72 2.84 -8.09 7.17
C VAL A 72 3.61 -9.25 6.53
N THR A 73 3.37 -9.49 5.24
CA THR A 73 3.99 -10.60 4.51
C THR A 73 5.48 -10.38 4.26
N ILE A 74 5.89 -9.14 3.97
CA ILE A 74 7.31 -8.74 3.92
C ILE A 74 7.96 -9.00 5.29
N GLY A 75 7.25 -8.68 6.36
CA GLY A 75 7.72 -8.97 7.72
C GLY A 75 8.00 -10.45 7.98
N PHE A 76 7.07 -11.33 7.60
CA PHE A 76 7.30 -12.78 7.68
C PHE A 76 8.42 -13.26 6.76
N SER A 77 8.48 -12.73 5.54
CA SER A 77 9.52 -13.05 4.56
C SER A 77 10.91 -12.71 5.07
N LEU A 78 11.07 -11.55 5.72
CA LEU A 78 12.36 -11.08 6.23
C LEU A 78 12.87 -11.86 7.45
N TYR A 79 12.03 -12.64 8.13
CA TYR A 79 12.46 -13.45 9.27
C TYR A 79 13.57 -14.46 8.91
N LEU A 80 13.60 -14.92 7.67
CA LEU A 80 14.64 -15.84 7.17
C LEU A 80 15.95 -15.12 6.78
N TYR A 81 15.92 -13.80 6.67
CA TYR A 81 17.02 -12.99 6.18
C TYR A 81 17.66 -12.19 7.32
N VAL A 82 18.99 -12.23 7.37
CA VAL A 82 19.80 -11.39 8.25
C VAL A 82 20.40 -10.28 7.41
N TYR A 83 20.49 -9.09 8.01
CA TYR A 83 21.08 -7.94 7.35
C TYR A 83 22.61 -8.08 7.30
N LYS A 84 23.22 -7.83 6.14
CA LYS A 84 24.66 -8.01 5.85
C LYS A 84 25.56 -7.21 6.77
N ASP A 85 25.15 -6.01 7.16
CA ASP A 85 25.88 -5.18 8.10
C ASP A 85 25.37 -5.44 9.53
N GLU A 86 26.21 -6.00 10.41
CA GLU A 86 25.91 -6.25 11.83
C GLU A 86 25.58 -4.99 12.66
N LYS A 87 25.52 -3.80 12.04
CA LYS A 87 25.38 -2.50 12.73
C LYS A 87 24.01 -1.86 12.54
N HIS A 88 22.92 -2.59 12.74
CA HIS A 88 21.67 -1.93 13.13
C HIS A 88 21.60 -1.83 14.67
N ASN A 89 22.52 -1.03 15.23
CA ASN A 89 22.45 -0.52 16.59
C ASN A 89 21.38 0.60 16.67
N ASP A 90 20.15 0.31 16.25
CA ASP A 90 19.05 1.18 16.64
C ASP A 90 18.40 0.49 17.84
N ASP A 91 18.58 1.07 19.03
CA ASP A 91 17.82 0.78 20.25
C ASP A 91 16.33 1.11 19.99
N LEU A 92 15.70 0.37 19.08
CA LEU A 92 14.28 0.50 18.79
C LEU A 92 13.57 -0.20 19.95
N ILE A 93 12.80 0.59 20.69
CA ILE A 93 11.97 0.16 21.82
C ILE A 93 11.11 -1.09 21.48
N ASP A 94 10.84 -1.31 20.19
CA ASP A 94 9.95 -2.36 19.67
C ASP A 94 10.63 -3.47 18.84
N GLN A 95 11.97 -3.66 18.89
CA GLN A 95 12.69 -4.63 18.04
C GLN A 95 12.01 -6.01 17.94
N ASN A 96 11.53 -6.54 19.06
CA ASN A 96 10.96 -7.89 19.13
C ASN A 96 9.50 -7.99 18.64
N ASN A 97 8.78 -6.87 18.55
CA ASN A 97 7.33 -6.86 18.35
C ASN A 97 6.90 -6.61 16.90
N SER A 98 7.81 -6.14 16.04
CA SER A 98 7.44 -5.73 14.67
C SER A 98 8.53 -6.08 13.68
N PRO A 99 8.24 -6.93 12.67
CA PRO A 99 9.24 -7.41 11.73
C PRO A 99 9.73 -6.33 10.76
N VAL A 100 8.90 -5.32 10.45
CA VAL A 100 9.30 -4.12 9.67
C VAL A 100 8.88 -2.85 10.43
N GLN A 101 9.82 -1.94 10.62
CA GLN A 101 9.65 -0.70 11.38
C GLN A 101 10.10 0.51 10.59
N LEU A 102 11.28 0.42 9.98
CA LEU A 102 11.93 1.51 9.27
C LEU A 102 11.80 1.33 7.77
N ILE A 103 11.77 2.44 7.05
CA ILE A 103 11.82 2.44 5.58
C ILE A 103 13.18 1.92 5.09
N SER A 104 14.24 2.06 5.89
CA SER A 104 15.57 1.51 5.59
C SER A 104 15.57 -0.02 5.49
N GLN A 105 14.68 -0.71 6.21
CA GLN A 105 14.53 -2.17 6.15
C GLN A 105 13.80 -2.67 4.89
N LEU A 106 13.42 -1.76 3.98
CA LEU A 106 12.90 -2.14 2.67
C LEU A 106 13.96 -1.98 1.57
N LYS A 107 15.18 -1.54 1.92
CA LYS A 107 16.24 -1.31 0.94
C LYS A 107 16.63 -2.59 0.22
N GLY A 108 16.60 -2.56 -1.10
CA GLY A 108 16.97 -3.71 -1.93
C GLY A 108 16.05 -4.93 -1.80
N TYR A 109 14.85 -4.78 -1.22
CA TYR A 109 13.91 -5.92 -1.05
C TYR A 109 13.46 -6.54 -2.38
N PHE A 110 13.59 -5.81 -3.49
CA PHE A 110 13.34 -6.36 -4.84
C PHE A 110 14.18 -7.59 -5.16
N TYR A 111 15.42 -7.67 -4.68
CA TYR A 111 16.31 -8.81 -4.91
C TYR A 111 15.93 -10.04 -4.07
N VAL A 112 15.25 -9.83 -2.94
CA VAL A 112 14.77 -10.90 -2.07
C VAL A 112 13.49 -11.52 -2.64
N ASN A 113 12.49 -10.70 -2.92
CA ASN A 113 11.24 -11.16 -3.53
C ASN A 113 10.69 -10.13 -4.52
N PRO A 114 10.91 -10.31 -5.83
CA PRO A 114 10.51 -9.34 -6.83
C PRO A 114 8.99 -9.23 -6.95
N TYR A 115 8.24 -10.31 -6.71
CA TYR A 115 6.78 -10.32 -6.84
C TYR A 115 6.11 -9.48 -5.75
N LEU A 116 6.54 -9.59 -4.49
CA LEU A 116 6.02 -8.75 -3.41
C LEU A 116 6.43 -7.29 -3.59
N ALA A 117 7.66 -7.04 -4.02
CA ALA A 117 8.12 -5.68 -4.31
C ALA A 117 7.26 -5.01 -5.40
N LEU A 118 6.98 -5.71 -6.50
CA LEU A 118 6.11 -5.20 -7.58
C LEU A 118 4.68 -4.97 -7.09
N SER A 119 4.12 -5.92 -6.34
CA SER A 119 2.81 -5.80 -5.71
C SER A 119 2.70 -4.54 -4.83
N LEU A 120 3.69 -4.32 -3.95
CA LEU A 120 3.76 -3.11 -3.11
C LEU A 120 3.86 -1.85 -3.97
N THR A 121 4.63 -1.89 -5.05
CA THR A 121 4.81 -0.75 -5.96
C THR A 121 3.50 -0.32 -6.62
N ILE A 122 2.71 -1.30 -7.09
CA ILE A 122 1.38 -1.04 -7.64
C ILE A 122 0.48 -0.37 -6.60
N THR A 123 0.49 -0.84 -5.35
CA THR A 123 -0.29 -0.20 -4.28
C THR A 123 0.17 1.22 -3.95
N LEU A 124 1.48 1.46 -3.88
CA LEU A 124 2.05 2.77 -3.60
C LEU A 124 1.81 3.77 -4.73
N PHE A 125 1.87 3.33 -5.99
CA PHE A 125 1.48 4.17 -7.12
C PHE A 125 -0.02 4.49 -7.12
N SER A 126 -0.87 3.57 -6.63
CA SER A 126 -2.30 3.87 -6.42
C SER A 126 -2.47 4.99 -5.38
N PHE A 127 -1.78 4.91 -4.23
CA PHE A 127 -1.83 5.99 -3.23
C PHE A 127 -1.26 7.32 -3.71
N ALA A 128 -0.14 7.29 -4.45
CA ALA A 128 0.43 8.47 -5.07
C ALA A 128 -0.55 9.11 -6.06
N GLY A 129 -1.35 8.29 -6.74
CA GLY A 129 -2.27 8.73 -7.78
C GLY A 129 -1.56 8.87 -9.11
N VAL A 130 -0.86 7.83 -9.56
CA VAL A 130 -0.27 7.78 -10.90
C VAL A 130 -1.39 7.44 -11.91
N PRO A 131 -1.46 8.09 -13.09
CA PRO A 131 -2.61 8.00 -14.01
C PRO A 131 -3.17 6.62 -14.37
N PRO A 132 -2.38 5.54 -14.56
CA PRO A 132 -2.96 4.25 -14.94
C PRO A 132 -3.72 3.54 -13.81
N LEU A 133 -3.62 4.02 -12.57
CA LEU A 133 -4.17 3.33 -11.38
C LEU A 133 -5.40 4.02 -10.81
N ILE A 134 -6.21 3.22 -10.11
CA ILE A 134 -7.51 3.63 -9.57
C ILE A 134 -7.44 4.85 -8.64
N GLY A 135 -6.38 4.98 -7.85
CA GLY A 135 -6.24 6.10 -6.90
C GLY A 135 -6.06 7.48 -7.57
N PHE A 136 -5.57 7.53 -8.83
CA PHE A 136 -5.54 8.78 -9.58
C PHE A 136 -6.94 9.26 -9.91
N PHE A 137 -7.76 8.38 -10.49
CA PHE A 137 -9.14 8.70 -10.86
C PHE A 137 -9.98 9.04 -9.63
N ALA A 138 -9.73 8.39 -8.49
CA ALA A 138 -10.39 8.74 -7.24
C ALA A 138 -10.13 10.20 -6.84
N LYS A 139 -8.85 10.63 -6.83
CA LYS A 139 -8.49 12.02 -6.55
C LYS A 139 -9.05 12.97 -7.60
N GLN A 140 -8.97 12.62 -8.88
CA GLN A 140 -9.47 13.44 -9.98
C GLN A 140 -10.98 13.69 -9.86
N MET A 141 -11.79 12.67 -9.56
CA MET A 141 -13.24 12.83 -9.38
C MET A 141 -13.57 13.79 -8.24
N VAL A 142 -12.87 13.65 -7.11
CA VAL A 142 -13.04 14.54 -5.94
C VAL A 142 -12.68 15.99 -6.29
N LEU A 143 -11.56 16.20 -6.99
CA LEU A 143 -11.12 17.53 -7.41
C LEU A 143 -12.07 18.13 -8.46
N SER A 144 -12.56 17.33 -9.40
CA SER A 144 -13.51 17.76 -10.44
C SER A 144 -14.83 18.20 -9.83
N ALA A 145 -15.37 17.44 -8.87
CA ALA A 145 -16.61 17.80 -8.18
C ALA A 145 -16.45 19.06 -7.32
N ALA A 146 -15.30 19.24 -6.66
CA ALA A 146 -15.01 20.46 -5.90
C ALA A 146 -14.86 21.69 -6.81
N LEU A 147 -14.26 21.52 -7.99
CA LEU A 147 -14.07 22.60 -8.96
C LEU A 147 -15.40 23.06 -9.58
N SER A 148 -16.29 22.13 -9.94
CA SER A 148 -17.62 22.46 -10.50
C SER A 148 -18.50 23.25 -9.53
N ASN A 149 -18.28 23.08 -8.22
CA ASN A 149 -18.98 23.78 -7.15
C ASN A 149 -18.24 25.05 -6.66
N GLY A 150 -17.18 25.48 -7.36
CA GLY A 150 -16.50 26.76 -7.10
C GLY A 150 -15.43 26.74 -6.00
N TYR A 151 -15.06 25.58 -5.46
CA TYR A 151 -14.05 25.45 -4.39
C TYR A 151 -12.60 25.47 -4.90
N ILE A 152 -12.25 26.49 -5.70
CA ILE A 152 -10.95 26.60 -6.39
C ILE A 152 -9.77 26.57 -5.41
N PHE A 153 -9.87 27.30 -4.29
CA PHE A 153 -8.81 27.36 -3.28
C PHE A 153 -8.49 26.00 -2.68
N MET A 154 -9.53 25.22 -2.36
CA MET A 154 -9.37 23.88 -1.79
C MET A 154 -8.79 22.90 -2.80
N VAL A 155 -9.21 22.98 -4.06
CA VAL A 155 -8.66 22.17 -5.15
C VAL A 155 -7.16 22.43 -5.31
N LEU A 156 -6.72 23.68 -5.27
CA LEU A 156 -5.31 24.03 -5.39
C LEU A 156 -4.47 23.43 -4.24
N ILE A 157 -4.94 23.54 -2.99
CA ILE A 157 -4.28 22.92 -1.83
C ILE A 157 -4.27 21.39 -1.96
N ALA A 158 -5.37 20.79 -2.38
CA ALA A 158 -5.48 19.35 -2.54
C ALA A 158 -4.51 18.82 -3.63
N ILE A 159 -4.32 19.55 -4.73
CA ILE A 159 -3.33 19.21 -5.75
C ILE A 159 -1.91 19.29 -5.17
N LEU A 160 -1.54 20.40 -4.51
CA LEU A 160 -0.21 20.56 -3.92
C LEU A 160 0.09 19.47 -2.90
N THR A 161 -0.85 19.18 -2.00
CA THR A 161 -0.70 18.14 -0.97
C THR A 161 -0.66 16.72 -1.56
N SER A 162 -1.32 16.48 -2.71
CA SER A 162 -1.18 15.22 -3.45
C SER A 162 0.22 15.06 -4.04
N VAL A 163 0.78 16.12 -4.63
CA VAL A 163 2.13 16.11 -5.22
C VAL A 163 3.17 15.89 -4.13
N THR A 164 3.08 16.60 -3.01
CA THR A 164 3.98 16.35 -1.86
C THR A 164 3.84 14.93 -1.34
N SER A 165 2.62 14.37 -1.38
CA SER A 165 2.40 12.99 -0.95
C SER A 165 3.04 11.96 -1.88
N ALA A 166 3.00 12.20 -3.19
CA ALA A 166 3.67 11.35 -4.16
C ALA A 166 5.18 11.21 -3.88
N VAL A 167 5.84 12.26 -3.37
CA VAL A 167 7.28 12.24 -3.06
C VAL A 167 7.62 11.17 -2.02
N TYR A 168 6.87 11.06 -0.91
CA TYR A 168 7.21 10.06 0.12
C TYR A 168 6.86 8.63 -0.32
N TYR A 169 5.81 8.42 -1.13
CA TYR A 169 5.54 7.09 -1.70
C TYR A 169 6.62 6.67 -2.69
N LEU A 170 7.06 7.59 -3.57
CA LEU A 170 8.15 7.35 -4.52
C LEU A 170 9.47 7.09 -3.80
N SER A 171 9.71 7.72 -2.65
CA SER A 171 10.89 7.45 -1.83
C SER A 171 10.94 6.00 -1.34
N ILE A 172 9.81 5.41 -0.95
CA ILE A 172 9.74 3.98 -0.56
C ILE A 172 10.07 3.08 -1.76
N ILE A 173 9.48 3.38 -2.93
CA ILE A 173 9.76 2.63 -4.17
C ILE A 173 11.25 2.76 -4.53
N LYS A 174 11.80 3.97 -4.48
CA LYS A 174 13.23 4.20 -4.72
C LYS A 174 14.09 3.34 -3.81
N ASN A 175 13.81 3.31 -2.51
CA ASN A 175 14.56 2.51 -1.54
C ASN A 175 14.54 1.02 -1.89
N MET A 176 13.39 0.51 -2.35
CA MET A 176 13.21 -0.91 -2.65
C MET A 176 13.93 -1.41 -3.90
N PHE A 177 13.99 -0.60 -4.97
CA PHE A 177 14.55 -1.04 -6.27
C PHE A 177 15.97 -0.55 -6.54
N PHE A 178 16.31 0.68 -6.13
CA PHE A 178 17.56 1.33 -6.58
C PHE A 178 18.75 1.12 -5.64
N TYR A 179 18.53 0.51 -4.47
CA TYR A 179 19.60 0.16 -3.54
C TYR A 179 19.98 -1.30 -3.70
N ASN A 180 21.26 -1.60 -3.48
CA ASN A 180 21.78 -2.96 -3.53
C ASN A 180 21.19 -3.82 -2.42
N ASP A 181 21.16 -5.13 -2.65
CA ASP A 181 20.71 -6.12 -1.68
C ASP A 181 21.57 -6.15 -0.42
N GLN A 182 20.94 -5.83 0.71
CA GLN A 182 21.56 -5.86 2.04
C GLN A 182 21.18 -7.11 2.84
N TYR A 183 20.47 -8.08 2.25
CA TYR A 183 20.01 -9.28 2.94
C TYR A 183 20.84 -10.51 2.57
N MET A 184 21.15 -11.35 3.56
CA MET A 184 21.64 -12.71 3.37
C MET A 184 20.69 -13.69 4.04
N ILE A 185 20.58 -14.89 3.50
CA ILE A 185 19.89 -15.98 4.21
C ILE A 185 20.62 -16.21 5.52
N ASN A 186 19.87 -16.36 6.62
CA ASN A 186 20.47 -16.61 7.92
C ASN A 186 21.39 -17.85 7.84
N PRO A 187 22.70 -17.74 8.13
CA PRO A 187 23.65 -18.86 8.01
C PRO A 187 23.31 -20.03 8.94
N SER A 188 22.52 -19.79 9.99
CA SER A 188 21.98 -20.84 10.87
C SER A 188 20.89 -21.66 10.19
N VAL A 189 20.10 -21.04 9.31
CA VAL A 189 19.00 -21.67 8.58
C VAL A 189 19.52 -22.33 7.31
N GLU A 190 20.50 -21.72 6.63
CA GLU A 190 21.13 -22.27 5.41
C GLU A 190 21.69 -23.69 5.61
N LYS A 191 22.19 -23.99 6.82
CA LYS A 191 22.71 -25.31 7.19
C LYS A 191 21.63 -26.35 7.56
N LEU A 192 20.35 -25.95 7.63
CA LEU A 192 19.26 -26.87 7.97
C LEU A 192 18.87 -27.71 6.74
N ASN A 193 19.21 -29.00 6.78
CA ASN A 193 18.65 -30.02 5.90
C ASN A 193 17.48 -30.69 6.63
N LEU A 194 16.25 -30.32 6.29
CA LEU A 194 15.04 -30.94 6.83
C LEU A 194 14.61 -32.08 5.91
N ILE A 195 14.72 -33.32 6.39
CA ILE A 195 14.32 -34.51 5.63
C ILE A 195 12.88 -34.88 6.02
N GLY A 196 11.95 -34.73 5.09
CA GLY A 196 10.58 -35.22 5.23
C GLY A 196 10.38 -36.52 4.46
N ASN A 197 9.60 -37.44 5.01
CA ASN A 197 9.16 -38.63 4.29
C ASN A 197 7.71 -38.44 3.84
N ILE A 198 7.46 -38.46 2.54
CA ILE A 198 6.11 -38.53 1.99
C ILE A 198 5.77 -39.99 1.76
N GLN A 199 4.74 -40.48 2.44
CA GLN A 199 4.28 -41.86 2.29
C GLN A 199 2.98 -41.89 1.48
N LYS A 200 3.02 -42.51 0.30
CA LYS A 200 1.83 -42.73 -0.54
C LYS A 200 1.72 -44.21 -0.88
N ASN A 201 0.65 -44.86 -0.41
CA ASN A 201 0.30 -46.26 -0.68
C ASN A 201 1.52 -47.23 -0.74
N GLN A 202 2.31 -47.26 0.33
CA GLN A 202 3.52 -48.12 0.55
C GLN A 202 4.85 -47.63 -0.02
N ASN A 203 4.89 -46.60 -0.87
CA ASN A 203 6.14 -45.97 -1.30
C ASN A 203 6.48 -44.77 -0.40
N SER A 204 7.69 -44.75 0.14
CA SER A 204 8.24 -43.63 0.89
C SER A 204 9.24 -42.83 0.04
N GLU A 205 8.89 -41.61 -0.35
CA GLU A 205 9.81 -40.69 -1.01
C GLU A 205 10.41 -39.74 0.03
N LYS A 206 11.73 -39.61 0.05
CA LYS A 206 12.44 -38.64 0.90
C LYS A 206 12.48 -37.30 0.17
N VAL A 207 11.89 -36.28 0.77
CA VAL A 207 11.96 -34.90 0.30
C VAL A 207 12.89 -34.12 1.21
N ASN A 208 13.93 -33.51 0.63
CA ASN A 208 14.84 -32.64 1.37
C ASN A 208 14.37 -31.18 1.23
N PHE A 209 13.99 -30.56 2.33
CA PHE A 209 13.66 -29.14 2.39
C PHE A 209 14.93 -28.36 2.74
N LYS A 210 15.38 -27.54 1.78
CA LYS A 210 16.40 -26.52 2.00
C LYS A 210 15.74 -25.21 2.44
N ALA A 211 16.48 -24.38 3.18
CA ALA A 211 16.05 -23.03 3.58
C ALA A 211 15.57 -22.16 2.43
N GLU A 212 16.20 -22.30 1.26
CA GLU A 212 15.88 -21.60 0.01
C GLU A 212 14.47 -21.94 -0.51
N ASN A 213 13.91 -23.10 -0.13
CA ASN A 213 12.61 -23.58 -0.62
C ASN A 213 11.45 -23.18 0.30
N ILE A 214 11.69 -22.38 1.35
CA ILE A 214 10.62 -21.92 2.24
C ILE A 214 9.85 -20.79 1.54
N VAL A 215 8.76 -21.17 0.88
CA VAL A 215 7.84 -20.25 0.20
C VAL A 215 6.84 -19.67 1.20
N LEU A 216 6.34 -18.48 0.90
CA LEU A 216 5.22 -17.86 1.62
C LEU A 216 3.99 -18.79 1.67
N SER A 217 3.18 -18.65 2.72
CA SER A 217 1.94 -19.41 2.83
C SER A 217 1.01 -19.15 1.65
N SER A 218 0.31 -20.19 1.22
CA SER A 218 -0.61 -20.13 0.08
C SER A 218 -1.73 -19.10 0.30
N SER A 219 -2.22 -18.96 1.53
CA SER A 219 -3.30 -18.03 1.86
C SER A 219 -2.90 -16.56 1.69
N LEU A 220 -1.71 -16.15 2.18
CA LEU A 220 -1.23 -14.78 2.05
C LEU A 220 -0.89 -14.43 0.58
N SER A 221 -0.30 -15.36 -0.16
CA SER A 221 0.02 -15.14 -1.57
C SER A 221 -1.24 -14.93 -2.42
N ILE A 222 -2.28 -15.76 -2.20
CA ILE A 222 -3.55 -15.67 -2.93
C ILE A 222 -4.25 -14.33 -2.62
N THR A 223 -4.30 -13.90 -1.35
CA THR A 223 -4.96 -12.64 -0.99
C THR A 223 -4.26 -11.43 -1.62
N ILE A 224 -2.92 -11.38 -1.59
CA ILE A 224 -2.14 -10.30 -2.23
C ILE A 224 -2.39 -10.30 -3.75
N SER A 225 -2.38 -11.47 -4.38
CA SER A 225 -2.62 -11.60 -5.82
C SER A 225 -4.01 -11.09 -6.21
N ILE A 226 -5.06 -11.49 -5.48
CA ILE A 226 -6.43 -11.02 -5.74
C ILE A 226 -6.53 -9.51 -5.57
N LEU A 227 -6.00 -8.95 -4.48
CA LEU A 227 -6.08 -7.51 -4.21
C LEU A 227 -5.29 -6.67 -5.20
N THR A 228 -4.09 -7.11 -5.58
CA THR A 228 -3.31 -6.43 -6.63
C THR A 228 -3.98 -6.51 -7.99
N LEU A 229 -4.59 -7.65 -8.32
CA LEU A 229 -5.33 -7.81 -9.55
C LEU A 229 -6.52 -6.85 -9.60
N ILE A 230 -7.28 -6.69 -8.51
CA ILE A 230 -8.38 -5.71 -8.44
C ILE A 230 -7.90 -4.27 -8.70
N LEU A 231 -6.68 -3.91 -8.26
CA LEU A 231 -6.12 -2.59 -8.55
C LEU A 231 -5.71 -2.43 -10.02
N LEU A 232 -5.21 -3.49 -10.64
CA LEU A 232 -4.78 -3.51 -12.04
C LEU A 232 -5.95 -3.63 -13.02
N THR A 233 -7.04 -4.33 -12.68
CA THR A 233 -8.21 -4.48 -13.56
C THR A 233 -8.82 -3.14 -13.92
N PHE A 234 -8.71 -2.14 -13.05
CA PHE A 234 -9.14 -0.78 -13.34
C PHE A 234 -8.44 -0.19 -14.59
N MET A 235 -7.19 -0.57 -14.86
CA MET A 235 -6.46 -0.13 -16.06
C MET A 235 -7.11 -0.66 -17.35
N PHE A 236 -7.73 -1.84 -17.30
CA PHE A 236 -8.31 -2.51 -18.47
C PHE A 236 -9.80 -2.21 -18.64
N ILE A 237 -10.55 -2.15 -17.54
CA ILE A 237 -12.01 -2.02 -17.56
C ILE A 237 -12.43 -0.93 -16.54
N PRO A 238 -12.11 0.36 -16.79
CA PRO A 238 -12.45 1.44 -15.86
C PRO A 238 -13.95 1.73 -15.79
N ASN A 239 -14.68 1.52 -16.90
CA ASN A 239 -16.09 1.88 -17.03
C ASN A 239 -16.98 1.18 -15.99
N GLU A 240 -16.73 -0.10 -15.72
CA GLU A 240 -17.55 -0.89 -14.78
C GLU A 240 -17.44 -0.38 -13.33
N LEU A 241 -16.26 0.11 -12.94
CA LEU A 241 -16.06 0.69 -11.61
C LEU A 241 -16.73 2.07 -11.48
N PHE A 242 -16.78 2.84 -12.57
CA PHE A 242 -17.53 4.11 -12.58
C PHE A 242 -19.05 3.90 -12.57
N THR A 243 -19.58 2.91 -13.30
CA THR A 243 -21.00 2.57 -13.29
C THR A 243 -21.43 2.08 -11.91
N LEU A 244 -20.61 1.27 -11.23
CA LEU A 244 -20.86 0.84 -9.86
C LEU A 244 -21.00 2.04 -8.90
N ALA A 245 -20.11 3.02 -8.99
CA ALA A 245 -20.17 4.22 -8.17
C ALA A 245 -21.43 5.05 -8.46
N ASN A 246 -21.82 5.19 -9.73
CA ASN A 246 -23.05 5.87 -10.15
C ASN A 246 -24.31 5.18 -9.62
N ILE A 247 -24.37 3.85 -9.67
CA ILE A 247 -25.51 3.11 -9.11
C ILE A 247 -25.59 3.36 -7.60
N GLY A 248 -24.45 3.35 -6.91
CA GLY A 248 -24.36 3.65 -5.48
C GLY A 248 -24.90 5.03 -5.12
N THR A 249 -24.61 6.06 -5.91
CA THR A 249 -25.16 7.41 -5.65
C THR A 249 -26.66 7.48 -5.86
N ILE A 250 -27.16 6.89 -6.94
CA ILE A 250 -28.60 6.91 -7.26
C ILE A 250 -29.40 6.24 -6.14
N ILE A 251 -28.89 5.15 -5.56
CA ILE A 251 -29.52 4.49 -4.42
C ILE A 251 -29.60 5.44 -3.22
N LEU A 252 -28.49 6.13 -2.89
CA LEU A 252 -28.40 7.05 -1.76
C LEU A 252 -29.26 8.30 -1.90
N PHE A 253 -29.50 8.77 -3.13
CA PHE A 253 -30.33 9.95 -3.41
C PHE A 253 -31.82 9.63 -3.57
N LYS A 254 -32.18 8.38 -3.90
CA LYS A 254 -33.57 7.96 -4.01
C LYS A 254 -34.15 7.39 -2.71
N SER A 255 -33.32 7.08 -1.71
CA SER A 255 -33.73 6.65 -0.35
C SER A 255 -33.95 7.83 0.58
#